data_AF-A0A2N3HYN8-F1
#
_entry.id   AF-A0A2N3HYN8-F1
#
_cell.length_a   1.000
_cell.length_b   1.000
_cell.length_c   1.000
_cell.angle_alpha   90.00
_cell.angle_beta   90.00
_cell.angle_gamma   90.00
#
_symmetry.space_group_name_H-M   'P 1'
#
loop_
_entity.id
_entity.type
_entity.pdbx_description
1 polymer ?
#
loop_
_entity_poly.entity_id
_entity_poly.type
_entity_poly.pdbx_seq_one_letter_code
_entity_poly.pdbx_strand_id
1 'polypeptide(L)'
;MAENKKDYSYLDKWAVQPEKWLELDQNEFQVMTFRTCFLYGVSQNKKMIPVLFQIYEHLQTITNTEQRVKLLTALSATIRKSKPKAIMALFPFIQVEEEGEVIRAASQFFVNLSVLSNKEFKSGASILLELVKDAPEDRKSAYLLLGLLDINNKKVDQLVSPFKSIIGNEVKSILHNNGITL
;
A
#
# COMPACT_ATOMS: atom_id res chain seq x y z
N MET A 1 -3.66 -25.94 26.43
CA MET A 1 -4.98 -25.34 26.18
C MET A 1 -5.00 -24.92 24.73
N ALA A 2 -5.83 -25.54 23.89
CA ALA A 2 -5.96 -25.16 22.49
C ALA A 2 -6.70 -23.83 22.43
N GLU A 3 -6.02 -22.76 22.00
CA GLU A 3 -6.66 -21.48 21.71
C GLU A 3 -7.79 -21.71 20.70
N ASN A 4 -9.03 -21.37 21.08
CA ASN A 4 -10.16 -21.31 20.17
C ASN A 4 -9.85 -20.29 19.08
N LYS A 5 -9.35 -20.76 17.93
CA LYS A 5 -9.21 -19.91 16.74
C LYS A 5 -10.61 -19.54 16.28
N LYS A 6 -10.99 -18.27 16.48
CA LYS A 6 -12.22 -17.67 15.93
C LYS A 6 -12.24 -17.95 14.42
N ASP A 7 -13.32 -18.57 13.93
CA ASP A 7 -13.46 -18.87 12.50
C ASP A 7 -13.82 -17.58 11.75
N TYR A 8 -13.00 -17.23 10.77
CA TYR A 8 -13.14 -16.03 9.94
C TYR A 8 -13.50 -16.37 8.49
N SER A 9 -13.91 -17.61 8.21
CA SER A 9 -14.25 -18.09 6.86
C SER A 9 -15.38 -17.29 6.19
N TYR A 10 -16.29 -16.72 6.98
CA TYR A 10 -17.43 -15.95 6.51
C TYR A 10 -17.05 -14.57 5.94
N LEU A 11 -15.91 -13.99 6.37
CA LEU A 11 -15.50 -12.63 6.01
C LEU A 11 -15.28 -12.45 4.50
N ASP A 12 -14.83 -13.51 3.80
CA ASP A 12 -14.61 -13.43 2.35
C ASP A 12 -15.92 -13.19 1.58
N LYS A 13 -17.05 -13.69 2.11
CA LYS A 13 -18.38 -13.46 1.52
C LYS A 13 -18.91 -12.07 1.85
N TRP A 14 -18.61 -11.56 3.04
CA TRP A 14 -19.07 -10.26 3.51
C TRP A 14 -18.27 -9.11 2.92
N ALA A 15 -17.05 -9.36 2.43
CA ALA A 15 -16.23 -8.38 1.73
C ALA A 15 -16.96 -7.73 0.54
N VAL A 16 -17.90 -8.43 -0.11
CA VAL A 16 -18.68 -7.88 -1.24
C VAL A 16 -20.07 -7.35 -0.84
N GLN A 17 -20.33 -7.21 0.46
CA GLN A 17 -21.62 -6.78 1.03
C GLN A 17 -21.40 -5.59 1.98
N PRO A 18 -21.30 -4.35 1.48
CA PRO A 18 -21.02 -3.16 2.29
C PRO A 18 -21.97 -2.98 3.48
N GLU A 19 -23.23 -3.36 3.33
CA GLU A 19 -24.24 -3.33 4.37
C GLU A 19 -23.89 -4.22 5.58
N LYS A 20 -23.08 -5.27 5.38
CA LYS A 20 -22.64 -6.19 6.44
C LYS A 20 -21.44 -5.69 7.22
N TRP A 21 -20.76 -4.65 6.75
CA TRP A 21 -19.54 -4.17 7.40
C TRP A 21 -19.81 -3.52 8.75
N LEU A 22 -20.97 -2.89 8.91
CA LEU A 22 -21.42 -2.31 10.18
C LEU A 22 -21.72 -3.36 11.26
N GLU A 23 -21.87 -4.62 10.88
CA GLU A 23 -22.07 -5.75 11.81
C GLU A 23 -20.74 -6.32 12.34
N LEU A 24 -19.60 -5.92 11.75
CA LEU A 24 -18.27 -6.42 12.12
C LEU A 24 -17.65 -5.58 13.23
N ASP A 25 -16.98 -6.26 14.17
CA ASP A 25 -16.07 -5.55 15.06
C ASP A 25 -14.85 -5.03 14.27
N GLN A 26 -14.14 -4.05 14.84
CA GLN A 26 -13.00 -3.42 14.18
C GLN A 26 -11.90 -4.44 13.79
N ASN A 27 -11.68 -5.46 14.62
CA ASN A 27 -10.66 -6.48 14.34
C ASN A 27 -11.11 -7.42 13.22
N GLU A 28 -12.38 -7.82 13.19
CA GLU A 28 -12.99 -8.57 12.09
C GLU A 28 -12.88 -7.82 10.77
N PHE A 29 -13.17 -6.51 10.78
CA PHE A 29 -13.04 -5.68 9.59
C PHE A 29 -11.58 -5.57 9.11
N GLN A 30 -10.63 -5.43 10.03
CA GLN A 30 -9.19 -5.47 9.71
C GLN A 30 -8.77 -6.81 9.10
N VAL A 31 -9.24 -7.94 9.65
CA VAL A 31 -8.99 -9.28 9.11
C VAL A 31 -9.61 -9.44 7.72
N MET A 32 -10.84 -8.98 7.52
CA MET A 32 -11.50 -9.00 6.20
C MET A 32 -10.73 -8.17 5.18
N THR A 33 -10.28 -6.97 5.56
CA THR A 33 -9.47 -6.09 4.70
C THR A 33 -8.16 -6.76 4.34
N PHE A 34 -7.44 -7.32 5.32
CA PHE A 34 -6.22 -8.08 5.10
C PHE A 34 -6.42 -9.19 4.05
N ARG A 35 -7.45 -10.02 4.26
CA ARG A 35 -7.73 -11.19 3.41
C ARG A 35 -8.08 -10.77 2.00
N THR A 36 -8.90 -9.72 1.86
CA THR A 36 -9.33 -9.22 0.55
C THR A 36 -8.16 -8.62 -0.23
N CYS A 37 -7.33 -7.80 0.42
CA CYS A 37 -6.10 -7.27 -0.18
C CYS A 37 -5.17 -8.39 -0.63
N PHE A 38 -4.93 -9.39 0.22
CA PHE A 38 -4.08 -10.52 -0.12
C PHE A 38 -4.63 -11.35 -1.28
N LEU A 39 -5.94 -11.64 -1.27
CA LEU A 39 -6.62 -12.36 -2.35
C LEU A 39 -6.51 -11.61 -3.68
N TYR A 40 -6.65 -10.27 -3.66
CA TYR A 40 -6.39 -9.45 -4.84
C TYR A 40 -4.95 -9.55 -5.31
N GLY A 41 -3.96 -9.45 -4.41
CA GLY A 41 -2.56 -9.61 -4.79
C GLY A 41 -2.26 -10.94 -5.48
N VAL A 42 -2.89 -12.02 -5.01
CA VAL A 42 -2.72 -13.37 -5.58
C VAL A 42 -3.45 -13.52 -6.92
N SER A 43 -4.70 -13.06 -7.01
CA SER A 43 -5.55 -13.28 -8.19
C SER A 43 -5.36 -12.23 -9.29
N GLN A 44 -4.97 -11.02 -8.90
CA GLN A 44 -4.95 -9.81 -9.73
C GLN A 44 -6.28 -9.56 -10.47
N ASN A 45 -7.38 -10.02 -9.90
CA ASN A 45 -8.69 -9.88 -10.51
C ASN A 45 -9.14 -8.41 -10.45
N LYS A 46 -9.11 -7.73 -11.61
CA LYS A 46 -9.51 -6.32 -11.74
C LYS A 46 -10.93 -6.04 -11.26
N LYS A 47 -11.83 -7.03 -11.29
CA LYS A 47 -13.21 -6.87 -10.78
C LYS A 47 -13.27 -6.65 -9.27
N MET A 48 -12.21 -6.97 -8.53
CA MET A 48 -12.13 -6.72 -7.09
C MET A 48 -11.73 -5.29 -6.74
N ILE A 49 -11.22 -4.49 -7.70
CA ILE A 49 -10.70 -3.14 -7.43
C ILE A 49 -11.75 -2.23 -6.75
N PRO A 50 -13.00 -2.13 -7.24
CA PRO A 50 -14.00 -1.30 -6.58
C PRO A 50 -14.27 -1.72 -5.13
N VAL A 51 -14.33 -3.03 -4.87
CA VAL A 51 -14.54 -3.58 -3.52
C VAL A 51 -13.36 -3.28 -2.61
N LEU A 52 -12.12 -3.44 -3.11
CA LEU A 52 -10.92 -3.13 -2.35
C LEU A 52 -10.86 -1.66 -1.92
N PHE A 53 -11.23 -0.77 -2.84
CA PHE A 53 -11.18 0.67 -2.57
C PHE A 53 -12.23 1.04 -1.52
N GLN A 54 -13.46 0.57 -1.66
CA GLN A 54 -14.53 0.79 -0.68
C GLN A 54 -14.19 0.21 0.70
N ILE A 55 -13.65 -1.01 0.76
CA ILE A 55 -13.21 -1.61 2.03
C ILE A 55 -12.14 -0.75 2.68
N TYR A 56 -11.15 -0.28 1.89
CA TYR A 56 -10.05 0.51 2.43
C TYR A 56 -10.50 1.91 2.87
N GLU A 57 -11.40 2.55 2.12
CA GLU A 57 -12.05 3.80 2.53
C GLU A 57 -12.76 3.62 3.88
N HIS A 58 -13.56 2.56 4.04
CA HIS A 58 -14.22 2.29 5.32
C HIS A 58 -13.21 2.00 6.43
N LEU A 59 -12.14 1.24 6.14
CA LEU A 59 -11.06 0.99 7.09
C LEU A 59 -10.49 2.31 7.64
N GLN A 60 -10.25 3.30 6.78
CA GLN A 60 -9.74 4.62 7.19
C GLN A 60 -10.70 5.32 8.16
N THR A 61 -12.02 5.15 8.01
CA THR A 61 -13.01 5.78 8.90
C THR A 61 -13.07 5.16 10.31
N ILE A 62 -12.66 3.89 10.46
CA ILE A 62 -12.78 3.15 11.73
C ILE A 62 -11.43 2.82 12.38
N THR A 63 -10.31 3.24 11.77
CA THR A 63 -8.96 2.97 12.29
C THR A 63 -8.10 4.22 12.27
N ASN A 64 -7.08 4.23 13.11
CA ASN A 64 -6.03 5.25 13.07
C ASN A 64 -4.84 4.82 12.20
N THR A 65 -3.92 5.75 11.96
CA THR A 65 -2.70 5.55 11.17
C THR A 65 -1.85 4.38 11.70
N GLU A 66 -1.64 4.30 13.02
CA GLU A 66 -0.83 3.24 13.63
C GLU A 66 -1.39 1.84 13.33
N GLN A 67 -2.72 1.70 13.40
CA GLN A 67 -3.40 0.44 13.09
C GLN A 67 -3.25 0.06 11.61
N ARG A 68 -3.33 1.04 10.69
CA ARG A 68 -3.12 0.79 9.26
C ARG A 68 -1.66 0.45 8.94
N VAL A 69 -0.69 1.06 9.62
CA VAL A 69 0.74 0.67 9.54
C VAL A 69 0.95 -0.77 10.02
N LYS A 70 0.32 -1.17 11.13
CA LYS A 70 0.36 -2.56 11.63
C LYS A 70 -0.21 -3.54 10.61
N LEU A 71 -1.37 -3.22 10.03
CA LEU A 71 -2.00 -4.02 8.98
C LEU A 71 -1.10 -4.17 7.75
N LEU A 72 -0.56 -3.05 7.26
CA LEU A 72 0.39 -3.00 6.14
C LEU A 72 1.63 -3.87 6.40
N THR A 73 2.18 -3.78 7.60
CA THR A 73 3.38 -4.54 8.01
C THR A 73 3.07 -6.05 8.04
N ALA A 74 1.94 -6.44 8.64
CA ALA A 74 1.50 -7.83 8.68
C ALA A 74 1.25 -8.40 7.27
N LEU A 75 0.63 -7.60 6.39
CA LEU A 75 0.36 -7.98 5.00
C LEU A 75 1.67 -8.16 4.22
N SER A 76 2.59 -7.21 4.35
CA SER A 76 3.91 -7.25 3.72
C SER A 76 4.74 -8.46 4.17
N ALA A 77 4.70 -8.78 5.47
CA ALA A 77 5.38 -9.96 6.03
C ALA A 77 4.78 -11.26 5.46
N THR A 78 3.45 -11.33 5.34
CA THR A 78 2.74 -12.47 4.76
C THR A 78 3.06 -12.65 3.27
N ILE A 79 3.05 -11.58 2.48
CA ILE A 79 3.44 -11.61 1.06
C ILE A 79 4.87 -12.13 0.93
N ARG A 80 5.82 -11.56 1.69
CA ARG A 80 7.23 -11.99 1.70
C ARG A 80 7.39 -13.47 1.98
N LYS A 81 6.69 -14.00 2.98
CA LYS A 81 6.84 -15.39 3.44
C LYS A 81 6.12 -16.39 2.53
N SER A 82 4.90 -16.08 2.12
CA SER A 82 3.99 -17.06 1.54
C SER A 82 3.83 -16.94 0.03
N LYS A 83 3.78 -15.71 -0.51
CA LYS A 83 3.52 -15.44 -1.94
C LYS A 83 4.17 -14.14 -2.39
N PRO A 84 5.49 -14.08 -2.64
CA PRO A 84 6.19 -12.84 -3.01
C PRO A 84 5.64 -12.13 -4.26
N LYS A 85 5.00 -12.86 -5.17
CA LYS A 85 4.36 -12.29 -6.38
C LYS A 85 3.06 -11.53 -6.09
N ALA A 86 2.52 -11.61 -4.88
CA ALA A 86 1.27 -10.96 -4.49
C ALA A 86 1.44 -9.47 -4.11
N ILE A 87 2.46 -8.79 -4.65
CA ILE A 87 2.81 -7.39 -4.29
C ILE A 87 1.67 -6.39 -4.52
N MET A 88 0.78 -6.67 -5.49
CA MET A 88 -0.39 -5.85 -5.76
C MET A 88 -1.40 -5.80 -4.61
N ALA A 89 -1.28 -6.68 -3.61
CA ALA A 89 -2.03 -6.57 -2.37
C ALA A 89 -1.77 -5.26 -1.60
N LEU A 90 -0.62 -4.62 -1.83
CA LEU A 90 -0.29 -3.33 -1.19
C LEU A 90 -0.90 -2.12 -1.92
N PHE A 91 -1.51 -2.32 -3.09
CA PHE A 91 -1.99 -1.23 -3.94
C PHE A 91 -3.05 -0.33 -3.27
N PRO A 92 -3.99 -0.83 -2.46
CA PRO A 92 -4.93 0.04 -1.73
C PRO A 92 -4.24 1.03 -0.77
N PHE A 93 -3.18 0.61 -0.09
CA PHE A 93 -2.37 1.47 0.80
C PHE A 93 -1.59 2.55 0.05
N ILE A 94 -1.47 2.43 -1.27
CA ILE A 94 -0.77 3.37 -2.13
C ILE A 94 -1.75 4.33 -2.81
N GLN A 95 -2.89 3.83 -3.30
CA GLN A 95 -3.84 4.61 -4.09
C GLN A 95 -4.90 5.31 -3.24
N VAL A 96 -5.44 4.60 -2.24
CA VAL A 96 -6.64 5.03 -1.51
C VAL A 96 -6.28 5.77 -0.24
N GLU A 97 -5.21 5.34 0.42
CA GLU A 97 -4.73 5.96 1.65
C GLU A 97 -4.50 7.47 1.52
N GLU A 98 -4.83 8.20 2.58
CA GLU A 98 -4.62 9.63 2.69
C GLU A 98 -3.41 9.98 3.56
N GLU A 99 -3.08 9.14 4.55
CA GLU A 99 -1.96 9.39 5.47
C GLU A 99 -0.60 9.12 4.82
N GLY A 100 0.21 10.17 4.75
CA GLY A 100 1.50 10.13 4.05
C GLY A 100 2.48 9.10 4.60
N GLU A 101 2.48 8.86 5.92
CA GLU A 101 3.34 7.86 6.55
C GLU A 101 3.01 6.44 6.07
N VAL A 102 1.73 6.12 5.90
CA VAL A 102 1.28 4.81 5.42
C VAL A 102 1.63 4.65 3.95
N ILE A 103 1.43 5.69 3.12
CA ILE A 103 1.81 5.68 1.70
C ILE A 103 3.32 5.49 1.53
N ARG A 104 4.12 6.21 2.31
CA ARG A 104 5.60 6.12 2.31
C ARG A 104 6.06 4.71 2.66
N ALA A 105 5.53 4.13 3.74
CA ALA A 105 5.83 2.75 4.15
C ALA A 105 5.38 1.73 3.09
N ALA A 106 4.18 1.90 2.52
CA ALA A 106 3.64 1.00 1.50
C ALA A 106 4.49 1.02 0.24
N SER A 107 4.95 2.20 -0.18
CA SER A 107 5.84 2.40 -1.32
C SER A 107 7.19 1.68 -1.13
N GLN A 108 7.78 1.83 0.06
CA GLN A 108 9.03 1.15 0.41
C GLN A 108 8.86 -0.38 0.39
N PHE A 109 7.78 -0.90 0.99
CA PHE A 109 7.49 -2.34 0.97
C PHE A 109 7.21 -2.85 -0.45
N PHE A 110 6.46 -2.10 -1.26
CA PHE A 110 6.12 -2.49 -2.62
C PHE A 110 7.37 -2.71 -3.47
N VAL A 111 8.32 -1.76 -3.43
CA VAL A 111 9.57 -1.91 -4.19
C VAL A 111 10.45 -3.03 -3.62
N ASN A 112 10.59 -3.13 -2.29
CA ASN A 112 11.38 -4.20 -1.68
C ASN A 112 10.82 -5.60 -2.01
N LEU A 113 9.50 -5.76 -2.02
CA LEU A 113 8.86 -7.02 -2.41
C LEU A 113 8.95 -7.26 -3.92
N SER A 114 8.94 -6.21 -4.74
CA SER A 114 9.13 -6.33 -6.20
C SER A 114 10.49 -6.97 -6.55
N VAL A 115 11.53 -6.71 -5.77
CA VAL A 115 12.84 -7.35 -5.92
C VAL A 115 12.76 -8.84 -5.67
N LEU A 116 12.00 -9.27 -4.66
CA LEU A 116 11.83 -10.69 -4.37
C LEU A 116 11.03 -11.40 -5.46
N SER A 117 10.06 -10.71 -6.06
CA SER A 117 9.23 -11.25 -7.15
C SER A 117 9.97 -11.30 -8.49
N ASN A 118 10.66 -10.22 -8.84
CA ASN A 118 11.13 -9.93 -10.20
C ASN A 118 12.66 -9.82 -10.31
N LYS A 119 13.38 -10.03 -9.20
CA LYS A 119 14.84 -9.90 -9.07
C LYS A 119 15.41 -8.50 -9.32
N GLU A 120 14.56 -7.50 -9.55
CA GLU A 120 14.98 -6.13 -9.88
C GLU A 120 14.09 -5.05 -9.26
N PHE A 121 14.74 -4.07 -8.61
CA PHE A 121 14.10 -2.87 -8.02
C PHE A 121 13.38 -2.01 -9.06
N LYS A 122 13.89 -1.98 -10.30
CA LYS A 122 13.37 -1.13 -11.38
C LYS A 122 11.89 -1.39 -11.65
N SER A 123 11.45 -2.65 -11.59
CA SER A 123 10.07 -3.02 -11.89
C SER A 123 9.05 -2.37 -10.94
N GLY A 124 9.26 -2.47 -9.63
CA GLY A 124 8.37 -1.85 -8.64
C GLY A 124 8.49 -0.34 -8.63
N ALA A 125 9.72 0.19 -8.72
CA ALA A 125 9.96 1.64 -8.73
C ALA A 125 9.31 2.31 -9.94
N SER A 126 9.40 1.71 -11.13
CA SER A 126 8.75 2.23 -12.34
C SER A 126 7.23 2.36 -12.18
N ILE A 127 6.56 1.38 -11.57
CA ILE A 127 5.11 1.45 -11.35
C ILE A 127 4.75 2.67 -10.47
N LEU A 128 5.47 2.87 -9.36
CA LEU A 128 5.20 3.99 -8.46
C LEU A 128 5.51 5.33 -9.12
N LEU A 129 6.57 5.39 -9.95
CA LEU A 129 6.95 6.60 -10.66
C LEU A 129 5.97 6.98 -11.77
N GLU A 130 5.30 6.02 -12.43
CA GLU A 130 4.20 6.36 -13.35
C GLU A 130 3.04 7.06 -12.61
N LEU A 131 2.70 6.62 -11.40
CA LEU A 131 1.69 7.31 -10.57
C LEU A 131 2.10 8.74 -10.24
N VAL A 132 3.39 8.97 -9.96
CA VAL A 132 3.92 10.31 -9.74
C VAL A 132 3.83 11.17 -11.00
N LYS A 133 4.04 10.61 -12.19
CA LYS A 133 3.91 11.36 -13.47
C LYS A 133 2.47 11.74 -13.76
N ASP A 134 1.52 10.89 -13.40
CA ASP A 134 0.09 11.14 -13.62
C ASP A 134 -0.43 12.27 -12.72
N ALA A 135 0.18 12.45 -11.54
CA ALA A 135 -0.21 13.47 -10.56
C ALA A 135 1.01 14.14 -9.91
N PRO A 136 1.84 14.90 -10.66
CA PRO A 136 3.14 15.39 -10.19
C PRO A 136 3.04 16.50 -9.14
N GLU A 137 1.85 17.07 -8.95
CA GLU A 137 1.57 18.12 -7.97
C GLU A 137 0.88 17.58 -6.70
N ASP A 138 0.39 16.34 -6.73
CA ASP A 138 -0.36 15.74 -5.61
C ASP A 138 0.55 15.42 -4.42
N ARG A 139 0.14 15.79 -3.20
CA ARG A 139 0.83 15.42 -1.95
C ARG A 139 1.20 13.94 -1.86
N LYS A 140 0.37 13.02 -2.38
CA LYS A 140 0.63 11.57 -2.38
C LYS A 140 1.91 11.24 -3.15
N SER A 141 2.16 11.96 -4.25
CA SER A 141 3.38 11.81 -5.04
C SER A 141 4.63 12.11 -4.23
N ALA A 142 4.58 13.04 -3.26
CA ALA A 142 5.70 13.28 -2.35
C ALA A 142 6.01 12.06 -1.49
N TYR A 143 4.98 11.42 -0.93
CA TYR A 143 5.16 10.26 -0.06
C TYR A 143 5.58 9.00 -0.82
N LEU A 144 5.14 8.85 -2.08
CA LEU A 144 5.67 7.84 -3.00
C LEU A 144 7.18 8.02 -3.20
N LEU A 145 7.61 9.24 -3.50
CA LEU A 145 9.03 9.57 -3.71
C LEU A 145 9.86 9.38 -2.44
N LEU A 146 9.36 9.79 -1.27
CA LEU A 146 10.02 9.54 0.00
C LEU A 146 10.21 8.03 0.25
N GLY A 147 9.17 7.21 0.01
CA GLY A 147 9.26 5.77 0.19
C GLY A 147 10.26 5.10 -0.76
N LEU A 148 10.43 5.64 -1.97
CA LEU A 148 11.47 5.20 -2.92
C LEU A 148 12.87 5.55 -2.43
N LEU A 149 13.08 6.79 -1.97
CA LEU A 149 14.38 7.27 -1.52
C LEU A 149 14.84 6.62 -0.20
N ASP A 150 13.91 6.20 0.66
CA ASP A 150 14.19 5.46 1.91
C ASP A 150 14.85 4.10 1.67
N ILE A 151 14.79 3.56 0.46
CA ILE A 151 15.41 2.28 0.11
C ILE A 151 16.94 2.41 0.09
N ASN A 152 17.47 3.64 -0.05
CA ASN A 152 18.90 3.94 -0.13
C ASN A 152 19.60 3.07 -1.19
N ASN A 153 19.11 3.14 -2.43
CA ASN A 153 19.59 2.34 -3.55
C ASN A 153 19.86 3.21 -4.78
N LYS A 154 21.12 3.24 -5.23
CA LYS A 154 21.56 4.05 -6.37
C LYS A 154 20.71 3.89 -7.63
N LYS A 155 20.18 2.69 -7.91
CA LYS A 155 19.34 2.46 -9.10
C LYS A 155 17.97 3.11 -8.94
N VAL A 156 17.42 3.13 -7.73
CA VAL A 156 16.17 3.82 -7.42
C VAL A 156 16.39 5.33 -7.47
N ASP A 157 17.49 5.83 -6.88
CA ASP A 157 17.83 7.26 -6.90
C ASP A 157 17.96 7.79 -8.34
N GLN A 158 18.59 7.00 -9.22
CA GLN A 158 18.69 7.32 -10.65
C GLN A 158 17.33 7.38 -11.36
N LEU A 159 16.35 6.58 -10.94
CA LEU A 159 14.99 6.61 -11.51
C LEU A 159 14.19 7.80 -10.98
N VAL A 160 14.44 8.22 -9.73
CA VAL A 160 13.78 9.36 -9.10
C VAL A 160 14.36 10.69 -9.59
N SER A 161 15.65 10.77 -9.88
CA SER A 161 16.35 12.01 -10.27
C SER A 161 15.65 12.85 -11.37
N PRO A 162 15.13 12.25 -12.47
CA PRO A 162 14.39 13.00 -13.49
C PRO A 162 13.14 13.73 -12.97
N PHE A 163 12.59 13.31 -11.82
CA PHE A 163 11.39 13.90 -11.25
C PHE A 163 11.62 15.29 -10.67
N LYS A 164 12.87 15.68 -10.37
CA LYS A 164 13.24 17.01 -9.85
C LYS A 164 12.60 18.15 -10.64
N SER A 165 12.61 18.05 -11.97
CA SER A 165 12.14 19.10 -12.86
C SER A 165 10.64 19.11 -13.12
N ILE A 166 9.93 18.01 -12.81
CA ILE A 166 8.51 17.84 -13.16
C ILE A 166 7.56 17.94 -11.97
N ILE A 167 8.04 17.71 -10.74
CA ILE A 167 7.19 17.76 -9.55
C ILE A 167 6.78 19.19 -9.16
N GLY A 168 5.56 19.32 -8.64
CA GLY A 168 4.96 20.57 -8.19
C GLY A 168 5.57 21.12 -6.90
N ASN A 169 5.22 22.37 -6.56
CA ASN A 169 5.76 23.06 -5.39
C ASN A 169 5.37 22.41 -4.06
N GLU A 170 4.15 21.88 -3.96
CA GLU A 170 3.69 21.16 -2.77
C GLU A 170 4.56 19.93 -2.51
N VAL A 171 4.78 19.11 -3.54
CA VAL A 171 5.65 17.93 -3.49
C VAL A 171 7.07 18.31 -3.07
N LYS A 172 7.65 19.35 -3.68
CA LYS A 172 8.98 19.87 -3.31
C LYS A 172 9.06 20.29 -1.85
N SER A 173 8.03 20.98 -1.35
CA SER A 173 7.97 21.42 0.04
C SER A 173 7.95 20.24 1.01
N ILE A 174 7.13 19.22 0.75
CA ILE A 174 7.06 18.01 1.58
C ILE A 174 8.40 17.27 1.59
N LEU A 175 9.04 17.10 0.43
CA LEU A 175 10.35 16.47 0.33
C LEU A 175 11.42 17.22 1.12
N HIS A 176 11.47 18.55 0.97
CA HIS A 176 12.41 19.40 1.67
C HIS A 176 12.23 19.32 3.20
N ASN A 177 10.99 19.35 3.68
CA ASN A 177 10.68 19.21 5.11
C ASN A 177 11.05 17.83 5.67
N ASN A 178 11.24 16.84 4.81
CA ASN A 178 11.73 15.50 5.14
C ASN A 178 13.24 15.33 4.87
N GLY A 179 13.98 16.43 4.67
CA GLY A 179 15.44 16.42 4.49
C GLY A 179 15.91 15.99 3.10
N ILE A 180 14.99 15.87 2.13
CA ILE A 180 15.32 15.51 0.75
C ILE A 180 15.42 16.77 -0.10
N THR A 181 16.58 16.95 -0.73
CA THR A 181 16.78 17.98 -1.75
C THR A 181 16.82 17.31 -3.11
N LEU A 182 15.65 17.15 -3.76
CA LEU A 182 15.59 16.65 -5.13
C LEU A 182 16.01 17.72 -6.13
#